data_AF-A0A161VJR1-F1
#
_entry.id   AF-A0A161VJR1-F1
#
_cell.length_a   1.000
_cell.length_b   1.000
_cell.length_c   1.000
_cell.angle_alpha   90.00
_cell.angle_beta   90.00
_cell.angle_gamma   90.00
#
_symmetry.space_group_name_H-M   'P 1'
#
loop_
_entity.id
_entity.type
_entity.pdbx_description
1 polymer ?
#
loop_
_entity_poly.entity_id
_entity_poly.type
_entity_poly.pdbx_seq_one_letter_code
_entity_poly.pdbx_strand_id
1 'polypeptide(L)'
;MSLPDSTILTRYQTYRTRRFLENDNKTRHWLPKWRTQKRRRALSVAVIATLLILLALSISSMFWKSAPLLWLPMTIVFIVVWTMLQTVSGRHSDAPVGALDEWEVQQRNQARSIGLSITQGLVLVAVFILIVLSSTFDNERLAYAGGTWTLIALMAGICSPAIILAWITPDPDPEDILTERAP
;
A
#
# COMPACT_ATOMS: atom_id res chain seq x y z
N MET A 1 18.52 27.48 -25.23
CA MET A 1 18.58 27.46 -23.76
C MET A 1 17.33 28.14 -23.20
N SER A 2 16.27 27.36 -22.99
CA SER A 2 15.08 27.69 -22.20
C SER A 2 14.35 26.37 -21.92
N LEU A 3 14.14 26.03 -20.64
CA LEU A 3 13.33 24.87 -20.23
C LEU A 3 12.01 25.39 -19.61
N PRO A 4 10.89 25.39 -20.34
CA PRO A 4 9.62 25.93 -19.88
C PRO A 4 8.72 24.91 -19.15
N ASP A 5 9.27 23.95 -18.41
CA ASP A 5 8.49 22.91 -17.70
C ASP A 5 8.42 23.11 -16.17
N SER A 6 8.85 24.27 -15.66
CA SER A 6 9.14 24.47 -14.23
C SER A 6 8.01 25.09 -13.39
N THR A 7 6.83 25.44 -13.93
CA THR A 7 6.03 26.48 -13.25
C THR A 7 4.85 25.97 -12.41
N ILE A 8 4.10 24.94 -12.84
CA ILE A 8 2.90 24.48 -12.10
C ILE A 8 3.20 23.27 -11.21
N LEU A 9 3.88 22.26 -11.75
CA LEU A 9 4.27 21.07 -11.00
C LEU A 9 5.15 21.44 -9.80
N THR A 10 6.14 22.32 -10.01
CA THR A 10 7.03 22.79 -8.95
C THR A 10 6.28 23.57 -7.88
N ARG A 11 5.40 24.52 -8.26
CA ARG A 11 4.59 25.31 -7.31
C ARG A 11 3.64 24.43 -6.49
N TYR A 12 3.01 23.45 -7.11
CA TYR A 12 2.15 22.49 -6.43
C TYR A 12 2.94 21.60 -5.46
N GLN A 13 4.14 21.17 -5.86
CA GLN A 13 5.05 20.45 -4.98
C GLN A 13 5.48 21.32 -3.79
N THR A 14 5.86 22.57 -3.99
CA THR A 14 6.26 23.48 -2.90
C THR A 14 5.13 23.73 -1.89
N TYR A 15 3.89 23.88 -2.37
CA TYR A 15 2.70 24.04 -1.50
C TYR A 15 2.43 22.77 -0.67
N ARG A 16 2.52 21.59 -1.31
CA ARG A 16 2.34 20.30 -0.63
C ARG A 16 3.45 20.01 0.38
N THR A 17 4.69 20.40 0.09
CA THR A 17 5.84 20.29 1.01
C THR A 17 5.64 21.14 2.26
N ARG A 18 5.23 22.41 2.13
CA ARG A 18 4.93 23.28 3.28
C ARG A 18 3.83 22.70 4.18
N ARG A 19 2.74 22.24 3.57
CA ARG A 19 1.60 21.67 4.31
C ARG A 19 1.96 20.36 5.01
N PHE A 20 2.86 19.55 4.44
CA PHE A 20 3.34 18.33 5.08
C PHE A 20 4.29 18.64 6.23
N LEU A 21 5.20 19.62 6.11
CA LEU A 21 6.08 20.05 7.19
C LEU A 21 5.31 20.68 8.38
N GLU A 22 4.25 21.44 8.10
CA GLU A 22 3.35 21.98 9.13
C GLU A 22 2.55 20.88 9.84
N ASN A 23 2.15 19.84 9.11
CA ASN A 23 1.41 18.72 9.66
C ASN A 23 2.33 17.72 10.38
N ASP A 24 3.57 17.55 9.91
CA ASP A 24 4.60 16.72 10.55
C ASP A 24 4.99 17.32 11.90
N ASN A 25 5.19 18.64 11.99
CA ASN A 25 5.35 19.32 13.27
C ASN A 25 4.18 19.10 14.24
N LYS A 26 2.93 19.00 13.77
CA LYS A 26 1.76 18.72 14.63
C LYS A 26 1.61 17.24 15.00
N THR A 27 2.14 16.33 14.17
CA THR A 27 1.98 14.87 14.35
C THR A 27 3.21 14.23 14.98
N ARG A 28 4.33 14.95 15.08
CA ARG A 28 5.61 14.50 15.68
C ARG A 28 5.46 14.01 17.12
N HIS A 29 4.46 14.53 17.84
CA HIS A 29 4.15 14.17 19.23
C HIS A 29 3.06 13.09 19.35
N TRP A 30 2.40 12.73 18.24
CA TRP A 30 1.37 11.70 18.23
C TRP A 30 2.01 10.31 18.06
N LEU A 31 1.98 9.55 19.17
CA LEU A 31 2.21 8.11 19.23
C LEU A 31 3.66 7.59 19.04
N PRO A 32 4.66 8.09 19.81
CA PRO A 32 6.02 7.54 19.80
C PRO A 32 6.07 6.03 20.13
N LYS A 33 5.13 5.54 20.94
CA LYS A 33 5.06 4.15 21.41
C LYS A 33 4.53 3.14 20.36
N TRP A 34 3.98 3.60 19.24
CA TRP A 34 3.40 2.74 18.20
C TRP A 34 4.30 2.58 16.96
N ARG A 35 5.44 3.28 16.91
CA ARG A 35 6.42 3.18 15.82
C ARG A 35 7.26 1.90 15.82
N THR A 36 7.14 1.05 16.84
CA THR A 36 7.94 -0.18 16.97
C THR A 36 7.86 -1.06 15.73
N GLN A 37 9.02 -1.52 15.24
CA GLN A 37 9.14 -2.31 14.00
C GLN A 37 8.28 -3.59 14.03
N LYS A 38 8.13 -4.20 15.22
CA LYS A 38 7.32 -5.42 15.41
C LYS A 38 5.84 -5.23 15.08
N ARG A 39 5.24 -4.09 15.47
CA ARG A 39 3.81 -3.80 15.22
C ARG A 39 3.54 -3.45 13.75
N ARG A 40 4.48 -2.74 13.11
CA ARG A 40 4.43 -2.47 11.66
C ARG A 40 4.46 -3.76 10.84
N ARG A 41 5.36 -4.70 11.17
CA ARG A 41 5.41 -6.02 10.54
C ARG A 41 4.14 -6.83 10.77
N ALA A 42 3.59 -6.84 11.98
CA ALA A 42 2.33 -7.54 12.26
C ALA A 42 1.16 -7.00 11.43
N LEU A 43 1.06 -5.68 11.26
CA LEU A 43 0.06 -5.07 10.37
C LEU A 43 0.30 -5.42 8.90
N SER A 44 1.55 -5.44 8.43
CA SER A 44 1.86 -5.89 7.07
C SER A 44 1.45 -7.34 6.83
N VAL A 45 1.71 -8.22 7.80
CA VAL A 45 1.25 -9.62 7.76
C VAL A 45 -0.28 -9.69 7.75
N ALA A 46 -0.97 -8.87 8.54
CA ALA A 46 -2.43 -8.81 8.55
C ALA A 46 -3.01 -8.35 7.19
N VAL A 47 -2.38 -7.38 6.52
CA VAL A 47 -2.76 -6.97 5.15
C VAL A 47 -2.61 -8.13 4.17
N ILE A 48 -1.46 -8.82 4.19
CA ILE A 48 -1.21 -9.98 3.32
C ILE A 48 -2.23 -11.09 3.60
N ALA A 49 -2.48 -11.42 4.86
CA ALA A 49 -3.47 -12.41 5.26
C ALA A 49 -4.88 -12.05 4.77
N THR A 50 -5.25 -10.77 4.85
CA THR A 50 -6.55 -10.29 4.37
C THR A 50 -6.69 -10.42 2.86
N LEU A 51 -5.63 -10.12 2.10
CA LEU A 51 -5.60 -10.32 0.64
C LEU A 51 -5.75 -11.80 0.27
N LEU A 52 -5.08 -12.70 1.00
CA LEU A 52 -5.21 -14.15 0.78
C LEU A 52 -6.63 -14.66 1.11
N ILE A 53 -7.25 -14.15 2.18
CA ILE A 53 -8.64 -14.49 2.51
C ILE A 53 -9.60 -13.99 1.42
N LEU A 54 -9.43 -12.76 0.93
CA LEU A 54 -10.22 -12.24 -0.19
C LEU A 54 -10.05 -13.08 -1.46
N LEU A 55 -8.83 -13.57 -1.72
CA LEU A 55 -8.56 -14.45 -2.86
C LEU A 55 -9.26 -15.81 -2.69
N ALA A 56 -9.17 -16.41 -1.50
CA ALA A 56 -9.85 -17.66 -1.19
C ALA A 56 -11.39 -17.53 -1.31
N LEU A 57 -11.96 -16.41 -0.83
CA LEU A 57 -13.39 -16.10 -0.97
C LEU A 57 -13.78 -15.90 -2.43
N SER A 58 -12.92 -15.24 -3.22
CA SER A 58 -13.14 -15.04 -4.65
C SER A 58 -13.14 -16.37 -5.41
N ILE A 59 -12.19 -17.27 -5.14
CA ILE A 59 -12.19 -18.63 -5.71
C ILE A 59 -13.44 -19.41 -5.25
N SER A 60 -13.80 -19.29 -3.97
CA SER A 60 -15.00 -19.96 -3.41
C SER A 60 -16.31 -19.46 -4.02
N SER A 61 -16.33 -18.22 -4.55
CA SER A 61 -17.50 -17.65 -5.23
C SER A 61 -17.90 -18.39 -6.51
N MET A 62 -16.96 -19.13 -7.09
CA MET A 62 -17.23 -20.01 -8.23
C MET A 62 -18.12 -21.21 -7.84
N PHE A 63 -18.01 -21.68 -6.60
CA PHE A 63 -18.75 -22.85 -6.09
C PHE A 63 -20.02 -22.46 -5.31
N TRP A 64 -19.95 -21.39 -4.49
CA TRP A 64 -21.05 -21.01 -3.57
C TRP A 64 -21.69 -19.67 -3.91
N LYS A 65 -23.04 -19.63 -3.92
CA LYS A 65 -23.83 -18.39 -4.16
C LYS A 65 -23.65 -17.32 -3.06
N SER A 66 -23.35 -17.71 -1.82
CA SER A 66 -23.23 -16.77 -0.70
C SER A 66 -21.83 -16.18 -0.53
N ALA A 67 -20.81 -16.74 -1.19
CA ALA A 67 -19.43 -16.28 -1.07
C ALA A 67 -19.20 -14.82 -1.55
N PRO A 68 -19.85 -14.32 -2.62
CA PRO A 68 -19.82 -12.89 -2.97
C PRO A 68 -20.31 -11.98 -1.83
N LEU A 69 -21.28 -12.43 -1.03
CA LEU A 69 -21.83 -11.66 0.08
C LEU A 69 -20.81 -11.49 1.21
N LEU A 70 -19.97 -12.52 1.44
CA LEU A 70 -18.87 -12.48 2.41
C LEU A 70 -17.68 -11.63 1.94
N TRP A 71 -17.55 -11.40 0.63
CA TRP A 71 -16.46 -10.61 0.08
C TRP A 71 -16.55 -9.14 0.50
N LEU A 72 -17.76 -8.57 0.55
CA LEU A 72 -18.01 -7.18 0.97
C LEU A 72 -17.59 -6.85 2.41
N PRO A 73 -17.99 -7.59 3.47
CA PRO A 73 -17.52 -7.29 4.81
C PRO A 73 -16.00 -7.49 4.93
N MET A 74 -15.42 -8.43 4.18
CA MET A 74 -13.97 -8.66 4.20
C MET A 74 -13.19 -7.49 3.55
N THR A 75 -13.74 -6.85 2.51
CA THR A 75 -13.11 -5.65 1.94
C THR A 75 -13.14 -4.46 2.90
N ILE A 76 -14.18 -4.34 3.73
CA ILE A 76 -14.22 -3.32 4.79
C ILE A 76 -13.09 -3.58 5.80
N VAL A 77 -12.91 -4.82 6.25
CA VAL A 77 -11.80 -5.20 7.14
C VAL A 77 -10.46 -4.86 6.49
N PHE A 78 -10.28 -5.17 5.21
CA PHE A 78 -9.08 -4.80 4.46
C PHE A 78 -8.82 -3.30 4.48
N ILE A 79 -9.82 -2.48 4.18
CA ILE A 79 -9.70 -1.01 4.19
C ILE A 79 -9.27 -0.52 5.57
N VAL A 80 -9.84 -1.06 6.64
CA VAL A 80 -9.48 -0.68 8.02
C VAL A 80 -8.03 -1.07 8.34
N VAL A 81 -7.62 -2.30 8.05
CA VAL A 81 -6.24 -2.77 8.33
C VAL A 81 -5.23 -1.99 7.48
N TRP A 82 -5.56 -1.73 6.22
CA TRP A 82 -4.73 -0.95 5.31
C TRP A 82 -4.57 0.50 5.77
N THR A 83 -5.65 1.16 6.17
CA THR A 83 -5.60 2.55 6.68
C THR A 83 -4.82 2.64 7.99
N MET A 84 -4.93 1.63 8.88
CA MET A 84 -4.09 1.52 10.06
C MET A 84 -2.60 1.40 9.67
N LEU A 85 -2.25 0.50 8.75
CA LEU A 85 -0.86 0.34 8.30
C LEU A 85 -0.31 1.65 7.72
N GLN A 86 -1.07 2.35 6.88
CA GLN A 86 -0.68 3.64 6.30
C GLN A 86 -0.48 4.73 7.36
N THR A 87 -1.30 4.73 8.40
CA THR A 87 -1.19 5.67 9.52
C THR A 87 0.06 5.40 10.36
N VAL A 88 0.34 4.13 10.70
CA VAL A 88 1.50 3.73 11.52
C VAL A 88 2.83 3.85 10.76
N SER A 89 2.81 3.62 9.45
CA SER A 89 3.94 3.85 8.54
C SER A 89 4.18 5.35 8.28
N GLY A 90 3.39 6.25 8.90
CA GLY A 90 3.58 7.69 8.81
C GLY A 90 3.36 8.25 7.41
N ARG A 91 2.61 7.53 6.55
CA ARG A 91 2.43 7.87 5.14
C ARG A 91 3.75 8.18 4.42
N HIS A 92 4.86 7.52 4.76
CA HIS A 92 6.15 7.74 4.10
C HIS A 92 6.10 7.54 2.57
N SER A 93 5.20 6.67 2.08
CA SER A 93 4.91 6.49 0.65
C SER A 93 4.33 7.74 -0.04
N ASP A 94 3.75 8.65 0.73
CA ASP A 94 3.00 9.84 0.33
C ASP A 94 3.71 11.15 0.73
N ALA A 95 4.90 11.05 1.36
CA ALA A 95 5.72 12.18 1.77
C ALA A 95 6.22 12.95 0.53
N PRO A 96 6.07 14.29 0.51
CA PRO A 96 6.41 15.11 -0.64
C PRO A 96 7.92 15.13 -0.89
N VAL A 97 8.29 15.12 -2.17
CA VAL A 97 9.68 14.99 -2.66
C VAL A 97 10.60 16.08 -2.12
N GLY A 98 10.05 17.25 -1.74
CA GLY A 98 10.83 18.38 -1.22
C GLY A 98 11.18 18.32 0.28
N ALA A 99 10.80 17.25 0.99
CA ALA A 99 11.17 17.01 2.39
C ALA A 99 12.08 15.78 2.56
N LEU A 100 12.37 15.07 1.47
CA LEU A 100 13.18 13.85 1.44
C LEU A 100 14.50 14.14 0.73
N ASP A 101 15.59 13.56 1.24
CA ASP A 101 16.91 13.66 0.60
C ASP A 101 16.92 12.86 -0.73
N GLU A 102 17.84 13.14 -1.65
CA GLU A 102 17.84 12.51 -2.99
C GLU A 102 17.84 10.97 -2.93
N TRP A 103 18.49 10.41 -1.91
CA TRP A 103 18.55 8.98 -1.62
C TRP A 103 17.19 8.39 -1.23
N GLU A 104 16.42 9.08 -0.38
CA GLU A 104 15.09 8.63 0.06
C GLU A 104 14.07 8.68 -1.09
N VAL A 105 14.22 9.65 -2.00
CA VAL A 105 13.44 9.74 -3.24
C VAL A 105 13.72 8.55 -4.16
N GLN A 106 14.98 8.17 -4.32
CA GLN A 106 15.38 7.01 -5.11
C GLN A 106 14.83 5.71 -4.52
N GLN A 107 14.91 5.54 -3.19
CA GLN A 107 14.39 4.35 -2.52
C GLN A 107 12.87 4.21 -2.68
N ARG A 108 12.12 5.31 -2.59
CA ARG A 108 10.67 5.31 -2.87
C ARG A 108 10.37 4.96 -4.34
N ASN A 109 11.13 5.53 -5.28
CA ASN A 109 10.92 5.24 -6.70
C ASN A 109 11.21 3.78 -7.03
N GLN A 110 12.25 3.19 -6.43
CA GLN A 110 12.50 1.74 -6.52
C GLN A 110 11.36 0.92 -5.90
N ALA A 111 10.86 1.29 -4.73
CA ALA A 111 9.73 0.58 -4.12
C ALA A 111 8.46 0.67 -4.99
N ARG A 112 8.20 1.82 -5.63
CA ARG A 112 7.08 2.00 -6.57
C ARG A 112 7.26 1.20 -7.85
N SER A 113 8.46 1.17 -8.44
CA SER A 113 8.72 0.40 -9.65
C SER A 113 8.58 -1.10 -9.39
N ILE A 114 9.05 -1.59 -8.24
CA ILE A 114 8.83 -2.98 -7.79
C ILE A 114 7.33 -3.24 -7.64
N GLY A 115 6.57 -2.32 -7.03
CA GLY A 115 5.12 -2.47 -6.91
C GLY A 115 4.40 -2.52 -8.25
N LEU A 116 4.80 -1.71 -9.22
CA LEU A 116 4.27 -1.77 -10.59
C LEU A 116 4.57 -3.11 -11.26
N SER A 117 5.81 -3.61 -11.17
CA SER A 117 6.18 -4.91 -11.72
C SER A 117 5.37 -6.05 -11.10
N ILE A 118 5.18 -6.03 -9.77
CA ILE A 118 4.35 -7.01 -9.05
C ILE A 118 2.89 -6.92 -9.51
N THR A 119 2.34 -5.71 -9.59
CA THR A 119 0.98 -5.46 -10.08
C THR A 119 0.79 -6.05 -11.46
N GLN A 120 1.71 -5.73 -12.37
CA GLN A 120 1.66 -6.13 -13.76
C GLN A 120 1.76 -7.66 -13.90
N GLY A 121 2.66 -8.30 -13.15
CA GLY A 121 2.77 -9.75 -13.13
C GLY A 121 1.54 -10.44 -12.58
N LEU A 122 1.00 -9.98 -11.43
CA LEU A 122 -0.18 -10.57 -10.82
C LEU A 122 -1.44 -10.38 -11.67
N VAL A 123 -1.63 -9.19 -12.25
CA VAL A 123 -2.76 -8.92 -13.16
C VAL A 123 -2.64 -9.79 -14.40
N LEU A 124 -1.44 -9.92 -14.98
CA LEU A 124 -1.21 -10.81 -16.12
C LEU A 124 -1.59 -12.24 -15.79
N VAL A 125 -1.14 -12.76 -14.64
CA VAL A 125 -1.48 -14.12 -14.19
C VAL A 125 -3.00 -14.27 -13.97
N ALA A 126 -3.64 -13.31 -13.30
CA ALA A 126 -5.08 -13.36 -13.04
C ALA A 126 -5.91 -13.37 -14.34
N VAL A 127 -5.55 -12.51 -15.29
CA VAL A 127 -6.21 -12.44 -16.61
C VAL A 127 -5.93 -13.68 -17.44
N PHE A 128 -4.69 -14.19 -17.42
CA PHE A 128 -4.34 -15.42 -18.14
C PHE A 128 -5.13 -16.63 -17.63
N ILE A 129 -5.24 -16.77 -16.30
CA ILE A 129 -6.08 -17.81 -15.68
C ILE A 129 -7.53 -17.63 -16.11
N LEU A 130 -8.08 -16.41 -16.06
CA LEU A 130 -9.46 -16.16 -16.51
C LEU A 130 -9.67 -16.53 -17.99
N ILE A 131 -8.72 -16.22 -18.89
CA ILE A 131 -8.81 -16.57 -20.31
C ILE A 131 -8.87 -18.10 -20.50
N VAL A 132 -7.96 -18.83 -19.85
CA VAL A 132 -7.91 -20.30 -19.94
C VAL A 132 -9.14 -20.96 -19.33
N LEU A 133 -9.60 -20.45 -18.18
CA LEU A 133 -10.74 -21.00 -17.49
C LEU A 133 -12.05 -20.69 -18.23
N SER A 134 -12.14 -19.53 -18.88
CA SER A 134 -13.30 -19.11 -19.68
C SER A 134 -13.42 -19.88 -21.00
N SER A 135 -12.32 -20.39 -21.55
CA SER A 135 -12.37 -21.24 -22.74
C SER A 135 -12.71 -22.70 -22.43
N THR A 136 -12.47 -23.13 -21.18
CA THR A 136 -12.62 -24.53 -20.76
C THR A 136 -13.95 -24.79 -20.03
N PHE A 137 -14.43 -23.82 -19.25
CA PHE A 137 -15.61 -23.96 -18.41
C PHE A 137 -16.66 -22.90 -18.75
N ASP A 138 -17.89 -23.35 -19.05
CA ASP A 138 -19.03 -22.45 -19.23
C ASP A 138 -19.68 -22.18 -17.86
N ASN A 139 -19.26 -21.10 -17.21
CA ASN A 139 -19.76 -20.70 -15.90
C ASN A 139 -19.96 -19.18 -15.83
N GLU A 140 -21.20 -18.75 -15.68
CA GLU A 140 -21.59 -17.33 -15.59
C GLU A 140 -20.89 -16.59 -14.43
N ARG A 141 -20.49 -17.30 -13.37
CA ARG A 141 -19.81 -16.73 -12.19
C ARG A 141 -18.33 -16.47 -12.42
N LEU A 142 -17.76 -17.01 -13.50
CA LEU A 142 -16.34 -16.90 -13.80
C LEU A 142 -15.91 -15.45 -14.03
N ALA A 143 -16.78 -14.65 -14.67
CA ALA A 143 -16.53 -13.22 -14.87
C ALA A 143 -16.43 -12.46 -13.54
N TYR A 144 -17.29 -12.78 -12.57
CA TYR A 144 -17.24 -12.20 -11.23
C TYR A 144 -15.98 -12.62 -10.46
N ALA A 145 -15.67 -13.93 -10.48
CA ALA A 145 -14.49 -14.47 -9.80
C ALA A 145 -13.20 -13.88 -10.38
N GLY A 146 -13.04 -13.87 -11.71
CA GLY A 146 -11.84 -13.31 -12.30
C GLY A 146 -11.74 -11.79 -12.21
N GLY A 147 -12.86 -11.06 -12.26
CA GLY A 147 -12.86 -9.62 -11.95
C GLY A 147 -12.35 -9.35 -10.52
N THR A 148 -12.75 -10.18 -9.56
CA THR A 148 -12.27 -10.07 -8.18
C THR A 148 -10.81 -10.53 -8.01
N TRP A 149 -10.33 -11.54 -8.77
CA TRP A 149 -8.90 -11.89 -8.81
C TRP A 149 -8.04 -10.74 -9.31
N THR A 150 -8.43 -10.10 -10.42
CA THR A 150 -7.72 -8.95 -10.98
C THR A 150 -7.73 -7.77 -10.00
N LEU A 151 -8.85 -7.52 -9.33
CA LEU A 151 -8.93 -6.46 -8.32
C LEU A 151 -7.97 -6.72 -7.15
N ILE A 152 -7.90 -7.96 -6.64
CA ILE A 152 -6.97 -8.35 -5.58
C ILE A 152 -5.51 -8.19 -6.04
N ALA A 153 -5.19 -8.56 -7.29
CA ALA A 153 -3.86 -8.35 -7.87
C ALA A 153 -3.47 -6.87 -7.90
N LEU A 154 -4.39 -5.98 -8.27
CA LEU A 154 -4.19 -4.53 -8.22
C LEU A 154 -3.96 -4.04 -6.78
N MET A 155 -4.77 -4.51 -5.83
CA MET A 155 -4.61 -4.12 -4.42
C MET A 155 -3.27 -4.58 -3.86
N ALA A 156 -2.83 -5.80 -4.17
CA ALA A 156 -1.54 -6.34 -3.73
C ALA A 156 -0.37 -5.47 -4.21
N GLY A 157 -0.43 -5.01 -5.46
CA GLY A 157 0.54 -4.10 -6.05
C GLY A 157 0.55 -2.69 -5.46
N ILE A 158 -0.63 -2.14 -5.12
CA ILE A 158 -0.73 -0.86 -4.39
C ILE A 158 -0.15 -0.99 -2.97
N CYS A 159 -0.32 -2.15 -2.34
CA CYS A 159 0.14 -2.39 -0.97
C CYS A 159 1.63 -2.71 -0.87
N SER A 160 2.24 -3.22 -1.93
CA SER A 160 3.61 -3.74 -1.88
C SER A 160 4.67 -2.71 -1.47
N PRO A 161 4.66 -1.42 -1.90
CA PRO A 161 5.67 -0.47 -1.46
C PRO A 161 5.57 -0.19 0.05
N ALA A 162 4.34 -0.11 0.58
CA ALA A 162 4.12 0.12 2.01
C ALA A 162 4.51 -1.09 2.86
N ILE A 163 4.26 -2.31 2.36
CA ILE A 163 4.72 -3.54 2.99
C ILE A 163 6.25 -3.57 3.00
N ILE A 164 6.90 -3.38 1.85
CA ILE A 164 8.37 -3.38 1.74
C ILE A 164 8.98 -2.38 2.72
N LEU A 165 8.48 -1.14 2.74
CA LEU A 165 8.94 -0.10 3.67
C LEU A 165 8.75 -0.51 5.14
N ALA A 166 7.60 -1.09 5.50
CA ALA A 166 7.35 -1.55 6.87
C ALA A 166 8.33 -2.65 7.36
N TRP A 167 8.93 -3.41 6.44
CA TRP A 167 9.92 -4.44 6.77
C TRP A 167 11.35 -3.88 6.87
N ILE A 168 11.72 -2.94 6.01
CA ILE A 168 13.09 -2.42 5.90
C ILE A 168 13.40 -1.24 6.83
N THR A 169 12.40 -0.45 7.26
CA THR A 169 12.64 0.70 8.14
C THR A 169 13.02 0.22 9.56
N PRO A 170 14.22 0.56 10.07
CA PRO A 170 14.63 0.27 11.44
C PRO A 170 13.79 1.05 12.47
N ASP A 171 13.74 0.58 13.72
CA ASP A 171 13.14 1.35 14.82
C ASP A 171 14.01 2.61 15.07
N PRO A 172 13.42 3.80 15.32
CA PRO A 172 14.20 4.94 15.80
C PRO A 172 14.99 4.58 17.06
N ASP A 173 16.27 4.98 17.09
CA ASP A 173 17.19 4.65 18.18
C ASP A 173 16.70 5.30 19.49
N PRO A 174 16.85 4.66 20.67
CA PRO A 174 16.40 5.23 21.94
C PRO A 174 17.08 6.57 22.24
N GLU A 175 18.28 6.79 21.71
CA GLU A 175 19.07 8.01 21.88
C GLU A 175 18.40 9.23 21.24
N ASP A 176 17.76 9.09 20.07
CA ASP A 176 16.99 10.16 19.41
C ASP A 176 15.78 10.62 20.23
N ILE A 177 15.21 9.71 21.05
CA ILE A 177 14.07 9.98 21.93
C ILE A 177 14.54 10.73 23.20
N LEU A 178 15.81 10.59 23.57
CA LEU A 178 16.40 11.19 24.76
C LEU A 178 16.98 12.58 24.49
N THR A 179 17.60 12.82 23.33
CA THR A 179 18.10 14.14 22.92
C THR A 179 16.98 15.16 22.70
N GLU A 180 15.78 14.73 22.27
CA GLU A 180 14.61 15.61 22.10
C GLU A 180 13.93 15.98 23.44
N ARG A 181 14.31 15.35 24.56
CA ARG A 181 13.79 15.63 25.91
C ARG A 181 14.76 16.42 26.80
N ALA A 182 15.97 16.70 26.33
CA ALA A 182 16.88 17.58 27.04
C ALA A 182 16.46 19.04 26.79
N PRO A 183 16.21 19.85 27.85
CA PRO A 183 15.82 21.26 27.73
C PRO A 183 16.92 22.14 27.13
#